data_AF-A0A6I0S9G4-F1
#
_entry.id   AF-A0A6I0S9G4-F1
#
_cell.length_a   1.000
_cell.length_b   1.000
_cell.length_c   1.000
_cell.angle_alpha   90.00
_cell.angle_beta   90.00
_cell.angle_gamma   90.00
#
_symmetry.space_group_name_H-M   'P 1'
#
loop_
_entity.id
_entity.type
_entity.pdbx_description
1 polymer ?
#
loop_
_entity_poly.entity_id
_entity_poly.type
_entity_poly.pdbx_seq_one_letter_code
_entity_poly.pdbx_strand_id
1 'polypeptide(L)'
;MATGKSCSRWFAPLAALLMVVSLSGCFDKEGDQRKAFIDFLQNTVMRSGERLPTLTADQKKQFGPFVSDYAILYGYSQQVNQAMDSGLRPVVDSVNAIRVPQDYVTQSGPLREMNGSLGVLAQQLQNAKLQADAAHSALKQSDDLKPVFDQAFTKVVTTPADALQPLIPAAQTFTQQLVMVGDY
;
A
#
# COMPACT_ATOMS: atom_id res chain seq x y z
N MET A 1 -31.87 14.19 61.61
CA MET A 1 -31.07 13.84 60.41
C MET A 1 -30.88 12.32 60.39
N ALA A 2 -31.45 11.61 59.43
CA ALA A 2 -30.99 10.27 58.98
C ALA A 2 -31.89 9.82 57.81
N THR A 3 -31.56 10.32 56.62
CA THR A 3 -32.17 9.99 55.35
C THR A 3 -31.69 8.63 54.83
N GLY A 4 -32.60 7.87 54.21
CA GLY A 4 -32.31 7.08 53.00
C GLY A 4 -31.49 5.80 53.16
N LYS A 5 -32.16 4.66 53.36
CA LYS A 5 -31.52 3.33 53.19
C LYS A 5 -32.32 2.32 52.34
N SER A 6 -33.48 2.71 51.81
CA SER A 6 -34.39 1.76 51.14
C SER A 6 -34.38 1.78 49.60
N CYS A 7 -33.85 2.83 48.94
CA CYS A 7 -33.84 2.90 47.46
C CYS A 7 -32.72 2.08 46.79
N SER A 8 -31.67 1.67 47.51
CA SER A 8 -30.46 1.10 46.86
C SER A 8 -30.66 -0.33 46.34
N ARG A 9 -31.57 -1.12 46.92
CA ARG A 9 -31.73 -2.56 46.57
C ARG A 9 -32.51 -2.83 45.29
N TRP A 10 -33.32 -1.86 44.82
CA TRP A 10 -34.11 -2.01 43.60
C TRP A 10 -33.37 -1.48 42.35
N PHE A 11 -32.46 -0.51 42.53
CA PHE A 11 -31.65 0.02 41.44
C PHE A 11 -30.39 -0.80 41.12
N ALA A 12 -29.97 -1.71 42.01
CA ALA A 12 -28.80 -2.57 41.80
C ALA A 12 -28.87 -3.45 40.53
N PRO A 13 -29.98 -4.16 40.21
CA PRO A 13 -30.06 -4.95 38.97
C PRO A 13 -30.17 -4.07 37.71
N LEU A 14 -30.81 -2.89 37.81
CA LEU A 14 -30.92 -1.92 36.71
C LEU A 14 -29.57 -1.25 36.39
N ALA A 15 -28.76 -0.95 37.41
CA ALA A 15 -27.40 -0.42 37.24
C ALA A 15 -26.44 -1.49 36.67
N ALA A 16 -26.60 -2.76 37.07
CA ALA A 16 -25.82 -3.86 36.52
C ALA A 16 -26.15 -4.13 35.03
N LEU A 17 -27.43 -4.06 34.64
CA LEU A 17 -27.86 -4.13 33.24
C LEU A 17 -27.37 -2.93 32.42
N LEU A 18 -27.40 -1.72 32.98
CA LEU A 18 -26.81 -0.53 32.34
C LEU A 18 -25.30 -0.66 32.14
N MET A 19 -24.55 -1.29 33.06
CA MET A 19 -23.12 -1.56 32.87
C MET A 19 -22.85 -2.52 31.71
N VAL A 20 -23.67 -3.56 31.53
CA VAL A 20 -23.56 -4.51 30.42
C VAL A 20 -23.93 -3.86 29.08
N VAL A 21 -24.92 -2.96 29.06
CA VAL A 21 -25.29 -2.18 27.86
C VAL A 21 -24.27 -1.06 27.57
N SER A 22 -23.60 -0.51 28.58
CA SER A 22 -22.53 0.48 28.40
C SER A 22 -21.29 -0.11 27.71
N LEU A 23 -21.03 -1.41 27.89
CA LEU A 23 -20.00 -2.14 27.14
C LEU A 23 -20.36 -2.35 25.67
N SER A 24 -21.65 -2.28 25.33
CA SER A 24 -22.13 -2.42 23.94
C SER A 24 -22.02 -1.12 23.14
N GLY A 25 -21.85 0.03 23.81
CA GLY A 25 -21.68 1.35 23.17
C GLY A 25 -20.25 1.68 22.73
N CYS A 26 -19.26 0.82 23.04
CA CYS A 26 -17.89 0.95 22.51
C CYS A 26 -17.67 0.09 21.25
N PHE A 27 -18.52 -0.91 21.02
CA PHE A 27 -18.41 -1.86 19.91
C PHE A 27 -18.95 -1.29 18.58
N ASP A 28 -19.86 -0.32 18.66
CA ASP A 28 -20.49 0.32 17.49
C ASP A 28 -19.49 1.17 16.69
N LYS A 29 -18.57 1.86 17.39
CA LYS A 29 -17.51 2.64 16.75
C LYS A 29 -16.60 1.79 15.89
N GLU A 30 -16.23 0.60 16.33
CA GLU A 30 -15.33 -0.26 15.57
C GLU A 30 -16.01 -0.78 14.29
N GLY A 31 -17.31 -1.07 14.36
CA GLY A 31 -18.16 -1.41 13.21
C GLY A 31 -18.27 -0.27 12.19
N ASP A 32 -18.55 0.95 12.65
CA ASP A 32 -18.65 2.13 11.80
C ASP A 32 -17.30 2.54 11.19
N GLN A 33 -16.21 2.48 11.97
CA GLN A 33 -14.85 2.72 11.49
C GLN A 33 -14.47 1.73 10.40
N ARG A 34 -14.78 0.45 10.61
CA ARG A 34 -14.53 -0.61 9.64
C ARG A 34 -15.34 -0.40 8.37
N LYS A 35 -16.62 -0.09 8.49
CA LYS A 35 -17.49 0.16 7.33
C LYS A 35 -17.01 1.37 6.52
N ALA A 36 -16.67 2.47 7.18
CA ALA A 36 -16.11 3.65 6.51
C ALA A 36 -14.78 3.32 5.81
N PHE A 37 -13.94 2.48 6.43
CA PHE A 37 -12.69 2.03 5.82
C PHE A 37 -12.92 1.13 4.60
N ILE A 38 -13.84 0.16 4.69
CA ILE A 38 -14.26 -0.68 3.56
C ILE A 38 -14.76 0.19 2.40
N ASP A 39 -15.67 1.12 2.66
CA ASP A 39 -16.22 2.03 1.65
C ASP A 39 -15.10 2.87 1.01
N PHE A 40 -14.14 3.32 1.80
CA PHE A 40 -12.97 4.05 1.29
C PHE A 40 -12.10 3.17 0.38
N LEU A 41 -11.78 1.94 0.78
CA LEU A 41 -11.01 1.01 -0.05
C LEU A 41 -11.71 0.72 -1.38
N GLN A 42 -13.02 0.43 -1.34
CA GLN A 42 -13.78 0.09 -2.53
C GLN A 42 -14.01 1.27 -3.48
N ASN A 43 -14.21 2.48 -2.96
CA ASN A 43 -14.48 3.64 -3.82
C ASN A 43 -13.23 4.39 -4.24
N THR A 44 -12.20 4.40 -3.38
CA THR A 44 -10.98 5.19 -3.60
C THR A 44 -9.85 4.30 -4.06
N VAL A 45 -9.44 3.31 -3.27
CA VAL A 45 -8.26 2.47 -3.60
C VAL A 45 -8.51 1.65 -4.86
N MET A 46 -9.68 1.02 -4.97
CA MET A 46 -10.03 0.25 -6.17
C MET A 46 -10.16 1.12 -7.42
N ARG A 47 -10.35 2.44 -7.32
CA ARG A 47 -10.34 3.35 -8.47
C ARG A 47 -8.93 3.88 -8.77
N SER A 48 -8.16 4.23 -7.73
CA SER A 48 -6.88 4.93 -7.87
C SER A 48 -5.70 4.03 -8.24
N GLY A 49 -5.78 2.72 -7.97
CA GLY A 49 -4.79 1.73 -8.45
C GLY A 49 -3.36 2.01 -8.02
N GLU A 50 -2.58 2.70 -8.87
CA GLU A 50 -1.15 2.97 -8.65
C GLU A 50 -0.87 4.15 -7.71
N ARG A 51 -1.75 5.16 -7.67
CA ARG A 51 -1.54 6.38 -6.86
C ARG A 51 -2.54 6.48 -5.73
N LEU A 52 -2.16 5.93 -4.59
CA LEU A 52 -2.98 5.95 -3.39
C LEU A 52 -2.98 7.35 -2.75
N PRO A 53 -4.15 7.92 -2.42
CA PRO A 53 -4.22 9.22 -1.77
C PRO A 53 -3.75 9.17 -0.32
N THR A 54 -3.18 10.27 0.19
CA THR A 54 -2.86 10.40 1.60
C THR A 54 -4.13 10.54 2.43
N LEU A 55 -4.18 9.84 3.58
CA LEU A 55 -5.30 10.00 4.50
C LEU A 55 -5.26 11.36 5.18
N THR A 56 -6.39 12.07 5.18
CA THR A 56 -6.55 13.32 5.92
C THR A 56 -6.60 13.07 7.43
N ALA A 57 -6.43 14.12 8.24
CA ALA A 57 -6.50 13.99 9.70
C ALA A 57 -7.87 13.46 10.17
N ASP A 58 -8.94 13.86 9.48
CA ASP A 58 -10.30 13.41 9.78
C ASP A 58 -10.51 11.95 9.40
N GLN A 59 -10.01 11.53 8.23
CA GLN A 59 -10.03 10.11 7.82
C GLN A 59 -9.23 9.23 8.78
N LYS A 60 -8.06 9.69 9.24
CA LYS A 60 -7.26 8.94 10.23
C LYS A 60 -8.02 8.74 11.54
N LYS A 61 -8.73 9.77 12.01
CA LYS A 61 -9.61 9.64 13.19
C LYS A 61 -10.80 8.73 12.93
N GLN A 62 -11.37 8.80 11.73
CA GLN A 62 -12.54 8.02 11.32
C GLN A 62 -12.23 6.54 11.07
N PHE A 63 -11.01 6.19 10.69
CA PHE A 63 -10.61 4.79 10.46
C PHE A 63 -9.94 4.16 11.69
N GLY A 64 -9.46 4.98 12.63
CA GLY A 64 -8.89 4.48 13.88
C GLY A 64 -7.75 3.47 13.66
N PRO A 65 -7.88 2.21 14.12
CA PRO A 65 -6.81 1.21 13.97
C PRO A 65 -6.55 0.82 12.50
N PHE A 66 -7.56 0.92 11.63
CA PHE A 66 -7.45 0.54 10.21
C PHE A 66 -6.54 1.46 9.39
N VAL A 67 -6.12 2.60 9.95
CA VAL A 67 -5.07 3.45 9.36
C VAL A 67 -3.76 2.67 9.21
N SER A 68 -3.46 1.76 10.13
CA SER A 68 -2.27 0.91 10.06
C SER A 68 -2.35 -0.05 8.87
N ASP A 69 -3.51 -0.65 8.63
CA ASP A 69 -3.75 -1.53 7.49
C ASP A 69 -3.56 -0.77 6.18
N TYR A 70 -4.11 0.45 6.09
CA TYR A 70 -3.90 1.31 4.93
C TYR A 70 -2.43 1.69 4.70
N ALA A 71 -1.66 1.87 5.78
CA ALA A 71 -0.25 2.23 5.69
C ALA A 71 0.59 1.17 4.96
N ILE A 72 0.17 -0.09 4.96
CA ILE A 72 0.84 -1.17 4.21
C ILE A 72 0.70 -0.92 2.70
N LEU A 73 -0.53 -0.68 2.24
CA LEU A 73 -0.82 -0.37 0.84
C LEU A 73 -0.14 0.94 0.41
N TYR A 74 -0.30 1.98 1.23
CA TYR A 74 0.27 3.31 0.96
C TYR A 74 1.79 3.30 0.96
N GLY A 75 2.42 2.59 1.90
CA GLY A 75 3.88 2.45 2.00
C GLY A 75 4.48 1.77 0.78
N TYR A 76 3.86 0.69 0.30
CA TYR A 76 4.26 0.05 -0.95
C TYR A 76 4.16 1.02 -2.13
N SER A 77 2.99 1.64 -2.33
CA SER A 77 2.78 2.60 -3.42
C SER A 77 3.80 3.75 -3.36
N GLN A 78 4.11 4.28 -2.18
CA GLN A 78 5.11 5.31 -2.02
C GLN A 78 6.52 4.82 -2.40
N GLN A 79 6.92 3.64 -1.93
CA GLN A 79 8.24 3.09 -2.21
C GLN A 79 8.42 2.81 -3.70
N VAL A 80 7.40 2.26 -4.35
CA VAL A 80 7.39 2.07 -5.81
C VAL A 80 7.45 3.39 -6.56
N ASN A 81 6.63 4.37 -6.19
CA ASN A 81 6.63 5.69 -6.84
C ASN A 81 7.99 6.39 -6.69
N GLN A 82 8.63 6.32 -5.51
CA GLN A 82 9.97 6.84 -5.31
C GLN A 82 11.02 6.13 -6.17
N ALA A 83 10.95 4.80 -6.22
CA ALA A 83 11.85 4.00 -7.05
C ALA A 83 11.70 4.34 -8.55
N MET A 84 10.46 4.53 -9.01
CA MET A 84 10.16 4.94 -10.38
C MET A 84 10.62 6.37 -10.68
N ASP A 85 10.38 7.33 -9.79
CA ASP A 85 10.84 8.71 -9.95
C ASP A 85 12.38 8.78 -10.03
N SER A 86 13.08 7.97 -9.21
CA SER A 86 14.54 7.85 -9.25
C SER A 86 15.04 7.15 -10.52
N GLY A 87 14.31 6.15 -11.04
CA GLY A 87 14.68 5.43 -12.26
C GLY A 87 14.40 6.20 -13.56
N LEU A 88 13.34 7.01 -13.60
CA LEU A 88 12.85 7.68 -14.82
C LEU A 88 13.40 9.09 -15.02
N ARG A 89 13.73 9.84 -13.96
CA ARG A 89 14.34 11.18 -14.07
C ARG A 89 15.57 11.25 -15.01
N PRO A 90 16.58 10.39 -14.87
CA PRO A 90 17.77 10.46 -15.73
C PRO A 90 17.44 10.16 -17.21
N VAL A 91 16.39 9.39 -17.48
CA VAL A 91 15.90 9.10 -18.84
C VAL A 91 15.26 10.35 -19.46
N VAL A 92 14.48 11.11 -18.70
CA VAL A 92 13.85 12.34 -19.21
C VAL A 92 14.89 13.44 -19.44
N ASP A 93 15.87 13.57 -18.55
CA ASP A 93 16.97 14.54 -18.70
C ASP A 93 17.89 14.20 -19.89
N SER A 94 18.13 12.91 -20.14
CA SER A 94 18.91 12.46 -21.32
C SER A 94 18.13 12.62 -22.64
N VAL A 95 16.82 12.37 -22.67
CA VAL A 95 16.00 12.55 -23.90
C VAL A 95 15.85 14.02 -24.29
N ASN A 96 15.81 14.96 -23.34
CA ASN A 96 15.82 16.40 -23.64
C ASN A 96 17.14 16.90 -24.26
N ALA A 97 18.24 16.14 -24.14
CA ALA A 97 19.53 16.46 -24.73
C ALA A 97 19.74 15.86 -26.13
N ILE A 98 18.93 14.88 -26.57
CA ILE A 98 19.12 14.15 -27.83
C ILE A 98 18.23 14.76 -28.93
N ARG A 99 18.77 15.72 -29.70
CA ARG A 99 18.10 16.34 -30.87
C ARG A 99 18.57 15.83 -32.24
N VAL A 100 19.45 14.81 -32.34
CA VAL A 100 20.03 14.40 -33.63
C VAL A 100 20.03 12.87 -33.86
N PRO A 101 19.77 12.37 -35.09
CA PRO A 101 19.63 10.94 -35.39
C PRO A 101 20.93 10.10 -35.33
N GLN A 102 22.07 10.73 -35.04
CA GLN A 102 23.39 10.10 -35.16
C GLN A 102 23.80 9.28 -33.91
N ASP A 103 22.91 9.15 -32.92
CA ASP A 103 23.19 8.64 -31.58
C ASP A 103 22.87 7.16 -31.34
N TYR A 104 22.48 6.39 -32.37
CA TYR A 104 22.14 4.97 -32.20
C TYR A 104 23.31 4.10 -31.69
N VAL A 105 24.56 4.52 -31.90
CA VAL A 105 25.77 3.85 -31.35
C VAL A 105 26.13 4.40 -29.96
N THR A 106 25.79 5.67 -29.67
CA THR A 106 25.97 6.33 -28.36
C THR A 106 24.91 5.92 -27.32
N GLN A 107 23.80 5.30 -27.75
CA GLN A 107 22.72 4.80 -26.89
C GLN A 107 23.12 3.68 -25.93
N SER A 108 24.33 3.10 -26.07
CA SER A 108 24.87 2.10 -25.14
C SER A 108 25.01 2.63 -23.70
N GLY A 109 25.30 3.93 -23.51
CA GLY A 109 25.33 4.58 -22.20
C GLY A 109 23.96 4.63 -21.51
N PRO A 110 22.94 5.27 -22.14
CA PRO A 110 21.56 5.29 -21.64
C PRO A 110 20.97 3.89 -21.40
N LEU A 111 21.27 2.90 -22.26
CA LEU A 111 20.82 1.51 -22.07
C LEU A 111 21.45 0.85 -20.84
N ARG A 112 22.74 1.08 -20.59
CA ARG A 112 23.45 0.53 -19.43
C ARG A 112 22.99 1.20 -18.12
N GLU A 113 22.70 2.49 -18.15
CA GLU A 113 22.13 3.23 -17.02
C GLU A 113 20.68 2.80 -16.74
N MET A 114 19.85 2.63 -17.77
CA MET A 114 18.52 2.04 -17.62
C MET A 114 18.58 0.62 -17.07
N ASN A 115 19.53 -0.22 -17.49
CA ASN A 115 19.65 -1.55 -16.90
C ASN A 115 20.09 -1.49 -15.43
N GLY A 116 20.99 -0.57 -15.07
CA GLY A 116 21.37 -0.32 -13.68
C GLY A 116 20.19 0.16 -12.83
N SER A 117 19.42 1.13 -13.33
CA SER A 117 18.26 1.67 -12.62
C SER A 117 17.09 0.68 -12.57
N LEU A 118 16.87 -0.11 -13.62
CA LEU A 118 15.91 -1.22 -13.64
C LEU A 118 16.31 -2.33 -12.66
N GLY A 119 17.61 -2.65 -12.54
CA GLY A 119 18.10 -3.60 -11.55
C GLY A 119 17.83 -3.12 -10.11
N VAL A 120 18.08 -1.84 -9.83
CA VAL A 120 17.77 -1.23 -8.53
C VAL A 120 16.26 -1.16 -8.29
N LEU A 121 15.49 -0.76 -9.31
CA LEU A 121 14.02 -0.73 -9.27
C LEU A 121 13.47 -2.12 -8.96
N ALA A 122 13.91 -3.15 -9.69
CA ALA A 122 13.53 -4.54 -9.49
C ALA A 122 13.83 -5.00 -8.07
N GLN A 123 15.02 -4.69 -7.54
CA GLN A 123 15.40 -5.03 -6.17
C GLN A 123 14.53 -4.31 -5.14
N GLN A 124 14.29 -3.01 -5.33
CA GLN A 124 13.43 -2.22 -4.44
C GLN A 124 11.98 -2.71 -4.48
N LEU A 125 11.46 -3.04 -5.66
CA LEU A 125 10.13 -3.59 -5.84
C LEU A 125 9.99 -4.95 -5.18
N GLN A 126 10.98 -5.83 -5.34
CA GLN A 126 11.01 -7.15 -4.71
C GLN A 126 10.99 -7.02 -3.19
N ASN A 127 11.82 -6.14 -2.63
CA ASN A 127 11.87 -5.87 -1.19
C ASN A 127 10.55 -5.26 -0.68
N ALA A 128 9.99 -4.30 -1.40
CA ALA A 128 8.72 -3.66 -1.07
C ALA A 128 7.57 -4.68 -1.11
N LYS A 129 7.54 -5.56 -2.13
CA LYS A 129 6.56 -6.65 -2.24
C LYS A 129 6.67 -7.61 -1.05
N LEU A 130 7.88 -8.10 -0.74
CA LEU A 130 8.11 -9.00 0.39
C LEU A 130 7.67 -8.38 1.73
N GLN A 131 7.96 -7.09 1.94
CA GLN A 131 7.53 -6.38 3.14
C GLN A 131 6.01 -6.21 3.20
N ALA A 132 5.38 -5.86 2.08
CA ALA A 132 3.93 -5.74 1.98
C ALA A 132 3.23 -7.09 2.18
N ASP A 133 3.75 -8.18 1.59
CA ASP A 133 3.24 -9.55 1.74
C ASP A 133 3.36 -10.02 3.19
N ALA A 134 4.50 -9.78 3.84
CA ALA A 134 4.72 -10.11 5.24
C ALA A 134 3.74 -9.35 6.15
N ALA A 135 3.60 -8.04 5.93
CA ALA A 135 2.67 -7.21 6.69
C ALA A 135 1.22 -7.66 6.48
N HIS A 136 0.82 -7.93 5.22
CA HIS A 136 -0.49 -8.42 4.85
C HIS A 136 -0.82 -9.76 5.53
N SER A 137 0.13 -10.70 5.54
CA SER A 137 -0.04 -12.01 6.20
C SER A 137 -0.18 -11.92 7.72
N ALA A 138 0.39 -10.87 8.33
CA ALA A 138 0.31 -10.61 9.77
C ALA A 138 -0.98 -9.87 10.18
N LEU A 139 -1.74 -9.34 9.23
CA LEU A 139 -2.99 -8.62 9.50
C LEU A 139 -4.07 -9.57 10.04
N LYS A 140 -4.66 -9.19 11.17
CA LYS A 140 -5.82 -9.84 11.76
C LYS A 140 -7.06 -9.01 11.47
N GLN A 141 -7.66 -9.24 10.31
CA GLN A 141 -8.87 -8.55 9.85
C GLN A 141 -10.10 -9.41 10.11
N SER A 142 -11.26 -8.76 10.26
CA SER A 142 -12.55 -9.44 10.30
C SER A 142 -12.95 -9.97 8.92
N ASP A 143 -13.88 -10.92 8.91
CA ASP A 143 -14.32 -11.63 7.70
C ASP A 143 -14.95 -10.73 6.63
N ASP A 144 -15.44 -9.55 7.00
CA ASP A 144 -16.03 -8.56 6.08
C ASP A 144 -14.98 -7.61 5.46
N LEU A 145 -13.96 -7.21 6.22
CA LEU A 145 -12.88 -6.33 5.74
C LEU A 145 -11.88 -7.11 4.88
N LYS A 146 -11.53 -8.32 5.32
CA LYS A 146 -10.51 -9.15 4.67
C LYS A 146 -10.69 -9.27 3.15
N PRO A 147 -11.84 -9.68 2.59
CA PRO A 147 -11.98 -9.83 1.14
C PRO A 147 -11.82 -8.51 0.38
N VAL A 148 -12.20 -7.39 0.99
CA VAL A 148 -12.07 -6.06 0.37
C VAL A 148 -10.61 -5.60 0.38
N PHE A 149 -9.92 -5.82 1.49
CA PHE A 149 -8.51 -5.51 1.61
C PHE A 149 -7.67 -6.41 0.69
N ASP A 150 -7.95 -7.71 0.66
CA ASP A 150 -7.27 -8.67 -0.23
C ASP A 150 -7.40 -8.25 -1.70
N GLN A 151 -8.57 -7.75 -2.13
CA GLN A 151 -8.76 -7.22 -3.49
C GLN A 151 -7.94 -5.96 -3.74
N ALA A 152 -7.95 -5.01 -2.80
CA ALA A 152 -7.14 -3.80 -2.89
C ALA A 152 -5.64 -4.15 -2.95
N PHE A 153 -5.18 -5.06 -2.10
CA PHE A 153 -3.81 -5.56 -2.07
C PHE A 153 -3.42 -6.22 -3.39
N THR A 154 -4.29 -7.08 -3.91
CA THR A 154 -4.05 -7.74 -5.20
C THR A 154 -3.87 -6.71 -6.31
N LYS A 155 -4.74 -5.70 -6.36
CA LYS A 155 -4.71 -4.68 -7.41
C LYS A 155 -3.49 -3.75 -7.31
N VAL A 156 -3.10 -3.37 -6.10
CA VAL A 156 -2.03 -2.38 -5.85
C VAL A 156 -0.65 -3.03 -5.83
N VAL A 157 -0.53 -4.23 -5.26
CA VAL A 157 0.75 -4.90 -4.97
C VAL A 157 0.94 -6.10 -5.88
N THR A 158 0.01 -7.05 -5.85
CA THR A 158 0.20 -8.35 -6.51
C THR A 158 0.23 -8.22 -8.03
N THR A 159 -0.79 -7.60 -8.66
CA THR A 159 -0.88 -7.48 -10.12
C THR A 159 0.31 -6.73 -10.73
N PRO A 160 0.73 -5.55 -10.22
CA PRO A 160 1.90 -4.87 -10.76
C PRO A 160 3.19 -5.66 -10.55
N ALA A 161 3.36 -6.27 -9.38
CA ALA A 161 4.55 -7.05 -9.09
C ALA A 161 4.64 -8.32 -9.93
N ASP A 162 3.53 -9.02 -10.18
CA ASP A 162 3.48 -10.24 -10.98
C ASP A 162 3.69 -9.94 -12.47
N ALA A 163 3.21 -8.78 -12.96
CA ALA A 163 3.50 -8.30 -14.31
C ALA A 163 4.99 -7.98 -14.52
N LEU A 164 5.67 -7.52 -13.46
CA LEU A 164 7.09 -7.18 -13.48
C LEU A 164 7.99 -8.40 -13.21
N GLN A 165 7.49 -9.42 -12.52
CA GLN A 165 8.22 -10.63 -12.17
C GLN A 165 8.93 -11.34 -13.35
N PRO A 166 8.32 -11.52 -14.54
CA PRO A 166 9.00 -12.12 -15.70
C PRO A 166 9.92 -11.12 -16.43
N LEU A 167 9.71 -9.81 -16.26
CA LEU A 167 10.50 -8.78 -16.90
C LEU A 167 11.87 -8.59 -16.25
N ILE A 168 11.99 -8.87 -14.95
CA ILE A 168 13.26 -8.79 -14.21
C ILE A 168 14.34 -9.71 -14.81
N PRO A 169 14.14 -11.04 -14.93
CA PRO A 169 15.13 -11.91 -15.53
C PRO A 169 15.30 -11.64 -17.04
N ALA A 170 14.24 -11.25 -17.75
CA ALA A 170 14.33 -10.92 -19.17
C ALA A 170 15.24 -9.69 -19.43
N ALA A 171 15.14 -8.63 -18.60
CA ALA A 171 16.01 -7.47 -18.68
C ALA A 171 17.47 -7.81 -18.32
N GLN A 172 17.68 -8.70 -17.35
CA GLN A 172 19.01 -9.21 -16.99
C GLN A 172 19.63 -10.00 -18.16
N THR A 173 18.89 -10.92 -18.78
CA THR A 173 19.35 -11.69 -19.95
C THR A 173 19.64 -10.79 -21.14
N PHE A 174 18.75 -9.84 -21.44
CA PHE A 174 18.92 -8.89 -22.54
C PHE A 174 20.20 -8.06 -22.38
N THR A 175 20.51 -7.64 -21.17
CA THR A 175 21.73 -6.85 -20.93
C THR A 175 23.00 -7.70 -21.00
N GLN A 176 22.95 -8.95 -20.54
CA GLN A 176 24.06 -9.90 -20.75
C GLN A 176 24.33 -10.10 -22.24
N GLN A 177 23.29 -10.18 -23.08
CA GLN A 177 23.42 -10.31 -24.52
C GLN A 177 23.98 -9.04 -25.19
N LEU A 178 23.55 -7.85 -24.75
CA LEU A 178 24.06 -6.58 -25.28
C LEU A 178 25.53 -6.31 -24.92
N VAL A 179 25.99 -6.71 -23.73
CA VAL A 179 27.41 -6.62 -23.37
C VAL A 179 28.27 -7.51 -24.28
N MET A 180 27.77 -8.69 -24.67
CA MET A 180 28.48 -9.56 -25.61
C MET A 180 28.52 -9.02 -27.04
N VAL A 181 27.51 -8.28 -27.48
CA VAL A 181 27.47 -7.69 -28.83
C VAL A 181 28.28 -6.39 -28.92
N GLY A 182 28.39 -5.63 -27.83
CA GLY A 182 29.19 -4.40 -27.78
C GLY A 182 30.70 -4.60 -27.68
N ASP A 183 31.16 -5.82 -27.40
CA ASP A 183 32.58 -6.19 -27.31
C ASP A 183 33.15 -6.81 -28.62
N TYR A 184 32.37 -6.79 -29.72
CA TYR A 184 32.77 -7.25 -31.06
C TYR A 184 32.86 -6.11 -32.08
#